data_AF-A0A965VJ75-F1
#
_entry.id   AF-A0A965VJ75-F1
#
_cell.length_a   1.000
_cell.length_b   1.000
_cell.length_c   1.000
_cell.angle_alpha   90.00
_cell.angle_beta   90.00
_cell.angle_gamma   90.00
#
_symmetry.space_group_name_H-M   'P 1'
#
loop_
_entity.id
_entity.type
_entity.pdbx_description
1 polymer ?
#
loop_
_entity_poly.entity_id
_entity_poly.type
_entity_poly.pdbx_seq_one_letter_code
_entity_poly.pdbx_strand_id
1 'polypeptide(L)'
;FPAKYKNAIFSAQHGSWNAVKPRGARVMVTYLDDKGNAVKTEPFAEGFMTSAGYYLGRPVDVQQYVDGSILVSDDKAGAVYRISYQK
;
A
#
# COMPACT_ATOMS: atom_id res chain seq x y z
N PHE A 1 15.34 1.36 -2.50
CA PHE A 1 14.13 2.19 -2.35
C PHE A 1 14.48 3.62 -1.92
N PRO A 2 13.64 4.65 -2.15
CA PRO A 2 13.90 6.02 -1.72
C PRO A 2 14.13 6.15 -0.20
N ALA A 3 15.07 6.99 0.20
CA ALA A 3 15.48 7.15 1.60
C ALA A 3 14.36 7.64 2.53
N LYS A 4 13.39 8.40 2.00
CA LYS A 4 12.25 8.90 2.78
C LYS A 4 11.37 7.81 3.41
N TYR A 5 11.44 6.58 2.89
CA TYR A 5 10.66 5.44 3.39
C TYR A 5 11.41 4.58 4.40
N LYS A 6 12.64 4.94 4.75
CA LYS A 6 13.39 4.24 5.78
C LYS A 6 12.64 4.35 7.12
N ASN A 7 12.47 3.23 7.81
CA ASN A 7 11.72 3.11 9.07
C ASN A 7 10.24 3.52 8.97
N ALA A 8 9.67 3.57 7.77
CA ALA A 8 8.23 3.75 7.57
C ALA A 8 7.50 2.40 7.63
N ILE A 9 6.21 2.45 7.99
CA ILE A 9 5.31 1.30 7.99
C ILE A 9 4.50 1.32 6.70
N PHE A 10 4.51 0.22 5.95
CA PHE A 10 3.58 0.00 4.85
C PHE A 10 2.40 -0.82 5.35
N SER A 11 1.18 -0.46 4.92
CA SER A 11 -0.02 -1.23 5.24
C SER A 11 -0.90 -1.40 4.01
N ALA A 12 -1.24 -2.64 3.68
CA ALA A 12 -2.20 -2.96 2.64
C ALA A 12 -3.63 -2.78 3.19
N GLN A 13 -4.44 -2.03 2.46
CA GLN A 13 -5.87 -1.85 2.74
C GLN A 13 -6.67 -2.62 1.70
N HIS A 14 -7.20 -3.77 2.10
CA HIS A 14 -7.91 -4.71 1.22
C HIS A 14 -9.20 -4.14 0.58
N GLY A 15 -9.79 -3.12 1.22
CA GLY A 15 -11.01 -2.45 0.76
C GLY A 15 -12.23 -2.75 1.63
N SER A 16 -13.12 -1.77 1.76
CA SER A 16 -14.38 -1.90 2.48
C SER A 16 -15.40 -2.78 1.74
N TRP A 17 -16.03 -3.73 2.42
CA TRP A 17 -17.14 -4.50 1.83
C TRP A 17 -18.53 -3.94 2.16
N ASN A 18 -18.68 -3.20 3.27
CA ASN A 18 -19.97 -2.74 3.79
C ASN A 18 -20.00 -1.22 4.09
N ALA A 19 -19.36 -0.41 3.24
CA ALA A 19 -19.38 1.04 3.38
C ALA A 19 -20.27 1.66 2.30
N VAL A 20 -21.06 2.67 2.67
CA VAL A 20 -21.90 3.44 1.72
C VAL A 20 -21.04 4.09 0.63
N LYS A 21 -19.91 4.67 1.02
CA LYS A 21 -18.85 5.13 0.10
C LYS A 21 -17.68 4.15 0.20
N PRO A 22 -17.39 3.37 -0.85
CA PRO A 22 -16.23 2.46 -0.87
C PRO A 22 -14.92 3.20 -0.57
N ARG A 23 -14.04 2.57 0.20
CA ARG A 23 -12.73 3.11 0.62
C ARG A 23 -11.72 2.00 0.83
N GLY A 24 -10.43 2.35 0.81
CA GLY A 24 -9.34 1.38 0.85
C GLY A 24 -8.92 0.99 -0.57
N ALA A 25 -8.61 -0.29 -0.77
CA ALA A 25 -8.02 -0.78 -2.02
C ALA A 25 -6.79 0.04 -2.43
N ARG A 26 -5.81 0.04 -1.53
CA ARG A 26 -4.56 0.79 -1.66
C ARG A 26 -3.53 0.29 -0.68
N VAL A 27 -2.29 0.72 -0.87
CA VAL A 27 -1.22 0.61 0.13
C VAL A 27 -0.98 2.00 0.70
N MET A 28 -0.94 2.09 2.02
CA MET A 28 -0.58 3.31 2.74
C MET A 28 0.85 3.23 3.24
N VAL A 29 1.46 4.39 3.46
CA VAL A 29 2.72 4.53 4.18
C VAL A 29 2.52 5.44 5.39
N THR A 30 3.02 5.01 6.54
CA THR A 30 3.05 5.78 7.78
C THR A 30 4.51 6.04 8.18
N TYR A 31 4.89 7.30 8.27
CA TYR A 31 6.22 7.73 8.70
C TYR A 31 6.25 7.84 10.23
N LEU A 32 7.38 7.44 10.82
CA LEU A 32 7.59 7.45 12.26
C LEU A 32 8.62 8.53 12.65
N ASP A 33 8.47 9.09 13.85
CA ASP A 33 9.53 9.88 14.49
C ASP A 33 10.61 8.96 15.10
N ASP A 34 11.67 9.55 15.65
CA ASP A 34 12.78 8.80 16.27
C ASP A 34 12.37 8.00 17.52
N LYS A 35 11.19 8.28 18.09
CA LYS A 35 10.61 7.55 19.22
C LYS A 35 9.65 6.44 18.77
N GLY A 36 9.43 6.30 17.46
CA GLY A 36 8.51 5.33 16.88
C GLY A 36 7.05 5.77 16.83
N ASN A 37 6.72 7.04 17.08
CA ASN A 37 5.35 7.55 16.98
C ASN A 37 4.99 7.86 15.53
N ALA A 38 3.74 7.58 15.13
CA ALA A 38 3.25 7.94 13.81
C ALA A 38 3.14 9.47 13.64
N VAL A 39 3.78 10.01 12.61
CA VAL A 39 3.81 11.46 12.32
C VAL A 39 2.90 11.82 11.15
N LYS A 40 2.94 11.01 10.08
CA LYS A 40 2.17 11.27 8.86
C LYS A 40 1.82 9.95 8.20
N THR A 41 0.59 9.85 7.69
CA THR A 41 0.13 8.72 6.87
C THR A 41 -0.40 9.22 5.55
N GLU A 42 0.04 8.63 4.44
CA GLU A 42 -0.40 9.00 3.09
C GLU A 42 -0.47 7.78 2.16
N PRO A 43 -1.22 7.86 1.05
CA PRO A 43 -1.23 6.78 0.08
C PRO A 43 0.15 6.58 -0.56
N PHE A 44 0.57 5.32 -0.66
CA PHE A 44 1.79 4.90 -1.34
C PHE A 44 1.51 4.32 -2.72
N ALA A 45 0.46 3.49 -2.83
CA ALA A 45 -0.01 2.95 -4.10
C ALA A 45 -1.55 2.92 -4.11
N GLU A 46 -2.15 3.56 -5.12
CA GLU A 46 -3.60 3.59 -5.35
C GLU A 46 -3.90 3.12 -6.79
N GLY A 47 -5.17 3.09 -7.19
CA GLY A 47 -5.60 2.64 -8.52
C GLY A 47 -6.20 1.23 -8.55
N PHE A 48 -6.30 0.56 -7.39
CA PHE A 48 -6.97 -0.74 -7.28
C PHE A 48 -8.51 -0.63 -7.21
N MET A 49 -9.05 0.60 -7.26
CA MET A 49 -10.49 0.86 -7.25
C MET A 49 -10.82 1.99 -8.23
N THR A 50 -11.89 1.83 -9.00
CA THR A 50 -12.40 2.87 -9.91
C THR A 50 -13.04 4.02 -9.13
N SER A 51 -13.23 5.17 -9.79
CA SER A 51 -13.98 6.30 -9.22
C SER A 51 -15.42 5.96 -8.85
N ALA A 52 -16.01 4.94 -9.49
CA ALA A 52 -17.34 4.41 -9.17
C ALA A 52 -17.34 3.40 -8.00
N GLY A 53 -16.18 3.08 -7.43
CA GLY A 53 -16.06 2.18 -6.28
C GLY A 53 -15.94 0.70 -6.63
N TYR A 54 -15.69 0.35 -7.90
CA TYR A 54 -15.46 -1.03 -8.30
C TYR A 54 -14.01 -1.43 -8.07
N TYR A 55 -13.79 -2.54 -7.37
CA TYR A 55 -12.46 -3.11 -7.14
C TYR A 55 -11.88 -3.70 -8.42
N LEU A 56 -10.77 -3.13 -8.88
CA LEU A 56 -9.87 -3.69 -9.90
C LEU A 56 -8.83 -4.64 -9.27
N GLY A 57 -8.49 -4.38 -8.02
CA GLY A 57 -7.59 -5.18 -7.21
C GLY A 57 -7.89 -5.03 -5.71
N ARG A 58 -7.36 -5.92 -4.90
CA ARG A 58 -7.55 -5.95 -3.45
C ARG A 58 -6.22 -6.32 -2.76
N PRO A 59 -5.37 -5.32 -2.45
CA PRO A 59 -4.09 -5.54 -1.79
C PRO A 59 -4.26 -6.29 -0.46
N VAL A 60 -3.51 -7.38 -0.25
CA VAL A 60 -3.58 -8.21 0.96
C VAL A 60 -2.39 -7.95 1.87
N ASP A 61 -1.17 -8.19 1.37
CA ASP A 61 0.05 -8.08 2.16
C ASP A 61 1.11 -7.25 1.44
N VAL A 62 2.03 -6.67 2.22
CA VAL A 62 3.15 -5.85 1.76
C VAL A 62 4.45 -6.32 2.39
N GLN A 63 5.47 -6.59 1.57
CA GLN A 63 6.77 -7.06 2.06
C GLN A 63 7.92 -6.40 1.31
N GLN A 64 8.96 -5.99 2.02
CA GLN A 64 10.19 -5.56 1.37
C GLN A 64 10.95 -6.76 0.81
N TYR A 65 11.31 -6.70 -0.47
CA TYR A 65 12.13 -7.69 -1.15
C TYR A 65 13.62 -7.42 -0.91
N VAL A 66 14.46 -8.41 -1.22
CA VAL A 66 15.92 -8.39 -0.93
C VAL A 66 16.68 -7.25 -1.63
N ASP A 67 16.14 -6.72 -2.73
CA ASP A 67 16.69 -5.56 -3.45
C ASP A 67 16.15 -4.21 -2.94
N GLY A 68 15.33 -4.24 -1.90
CA GLY A 68 14.63 -3.10 -1.32
C GLY A 68 13.37 -2.67 -2.06
N SER A 69 12.93 -3.34 -3.13
CA SER A 69 11.61 -3.11 -3.73
C SER A 69 10.49 -3.55 -2.78
N ILE A 70 9.27 -3.06 -2.99
CA ILE A 70 8.10 -3.47 -2.21
C ILE A 70 7.26 -4.43 -3.05
N LEU A 71 6.99 -5.61 -2.49
CA LEU A 71 6.03 -6.56 -3.04
C LEU A 71 4.66 -6.32 -2.43
N VAL A 72 3.62 -6.39 -3.26
CA VAL A 72 2.22 -6.26 -2.85
C VAL A 72 1.43 -7.42 -3.44
N SER A 73 0.83 -8.26 -2.61
CA SER A 73 -0.05 -9.33 -3.07
C SER A 73 -1.47 -8.81 -3.29
N ASP A 74 -2.17 -9.36 -4.27
CA ASP A 74 -3.54 -8.99 -4.63
C ASP A 74 -4.34 -10.25 -4.97
N ASP A 75 -5.29 -10.60 -4.10
CA ASP A 75 -6.08 -11.82 -4.24
C ASP A 75 -7.14 -11.72 -5.35
N LYS A 76 -7.65 -10.51 -5.62
CA LYS A 76 -8.63 -10.28 -6.68
C LYS A 76 -7.99 -10.36 -8.06
N ALA A 77 -6.79 -9.80 -8.21
CA ALA A 77 -6.05 -9.86 -9.47
C ALA A 77 -5.28 -11.18 -9.65
N GLY A 78 -5.10 -11.97 -8.58
CA GLY A 78 -4.28 -13.18 -8.61
C GLY A 78 -2.81 -12.88 -8.89
N ALA A 79 -2.31 -11.74 -8.39
CA ALA A 79 -1.02 -11.18 -8.78
C ALA A 79 -0.17 -10.77 -7.57
N VAL A 80 1.14 -10.66 -7.80
CA VAL A 80 2.08 -9.98 -6.89
C VAL A 80 2.74 -8.85 -7.68
N TYR A 81 2.50 -7.61 -7.27
CA TYR A 81 3.13 -6.44 -7.85
C TYR A 81 4.49 -6.19 -7.21
N ARG A 82 5.48 -5.80 -8.01
CA ARG A 82 6.79 -5.34 -7.52
C ARG A 82 6.95 -3.86 -7.81
N ILE A 83 6.99 -3.05 -6.77
CA ILE A 83 7.20 -1.60 -6.85
C ILE A 83 8.68 -1.33 -6.61
N SER A 84 9.41 -1.05 -7.68
CA SER A 84 10.84 -0.73 -7.66
C SER A 84 11.09 0.76 -7.88
N TYR A 85 12.24 1.24 -7.40
CA TYR A 85 12.73 2.59 -7.65
C TYR A 85 14.13 2.50 -8.25
N GLN A 86 14.28 2.95 -9.49
CA GLN A 86 15.57 3.15 -10.14
C GLN A 86 15.89 4.66 -10.10
N LYS A 87 17.15 4.99 -9.85
CA LYS A 87 17.65 6.37 -9.90
C LYS A 87 17.86 6.79 -11.34
#